data_AF-A0A950MDH4-F1
#
_entry.id   AF-A0A950MDH4-F1
#
_cell.length_a   1.000
_cell.length_b   1.000
_cell.length_c   1.000
_cell.angle_alpha   90.00
_cell.angle_beta   90.00
_cell.angle_gamma   90.00
#
_symmetry.space_group_name_H-M   'P 1'
#
loop_
_entity.id
_entity.type
_entity.pdbx_description
1 polymer ?
#
loop_
_entity_poly.entity_id
_entity_poly.type
_entity_poly.pdbx_seq_one_letter_code
_entity_poly.pdbx_strand_id
1 'polypeptide(L)'
;MAALRAEAVTVPALELERLRNRQVLFFLDTISQYVDRQPELRDLPLHDDVAVMAQEFGIAPSDALGALRMALTGRADGPPLELLFPLLGHDRIMMRIGAINSHILHGRGLEPITYGPGGVPFETIGSTRPETAEPDEKP
;
A
#
# COMPACT_ATOMS: atom_id res chain seq x y z
N MET A 1 14.66 -6.16 18.42
CA MET A 1 13.77 -6.90 17.49
C MET A 1 12.45 -7.38 18.11
N ALA A 2 12.44 -8.01 19.30
CA ALA A 2 11.19 -8.54 19.89
C ALA A 2 10.14 -7.45 20.18
N ALA A 3 10.57 -6.27 20.66
CA ALA A 3 9.68 -5.13 20.93
C ALA A 3 9.01 -4.58 19.65
N LEU A 4 9.76 -4.43 18.56
CA LEU A 4 9.23 -3.98 17.27
C LEU A 4 8.19 -4.95 16.69
N ARG A 5 8.36 -6.27 16.86
CA ARG A 5 7.36 -7.25 16.43
C ARG A 5 6.05 -7.15 17.22
N ALA A 6 6.10 -6.75 18.49
CA ALA A 6 4.90 -6.52 19.29
C ALA A 6 4.12 -5.27 18.82
N GLU A 7 4.77 -4.37 18.08
CA GLU A 7 4.16 -3.19 17.46
C GLU A 7 3.69 -3.45 16.01
N ALA A 8 3.71 -4.71 15.58
CA ALA A 8 3.17 -5.12 14.30
C ALA A 8 1.69 -4.73 14.22
N VAL A 9 1.33 -4.14 13.09
CA VAL A 9 -0.05 -3.74 12.85
C VAL A 9 -0.88 -4.99 12.56
N THR A 10 -2.05 -5.09 13.19
CA THR A 10 -3.03 -6.12 12.84
C THR A 10 -3.97 -5.54 11.79
N VAL A 11 -3.97 -6.11 10.59
CA VAL A 11 -4.86 -5.71 9.50
C VAL A 11 -6.03 -6.70 9.42
N PRO A 12 -7.28 -6.23 9.34
CA PRO A 12 -8.42 -7.11 9.13
C PRO A 12 -8.24 -7.94 7.86
N ALA A 13 -8.63 -9.23 7.90
CA ALA A 13 -8.40 -10.16 6.78
C ALA A 13 -8.99 -9.66 5.46
N LEU A 14 -10.18 -9.05 5.50
CA LEU A 14 -10.83 -8.47 4.32
C LEU A 14 -10.00 -7.34 3.72
N GLU A 15 -9.49 -6.44 4.55
CA GLU A 15 -8.66 -5.32 4.10
C GLU A 15 -7.30 -5.79 3.59
N LEU A 16 -6.74 -6.83 4.19
CA LEU A 16 -5.52 -7.46 3.69
C LEU A 16 -5.74 -8.08 2.30
N GLU A 17 -6.92 -8.68 2.06
CA GLU A 17 -7.29 -9.19 0.74
C GLU A 17 -7.45 -8.05 -0.29
N ARG A 18 -7.95 -6.85 0.10
CA ARG A 18 -8.00 -5.69 -0.83
C ARG A 18 -6.61 -5.30 -1.34
N LEU A 19 -5.59 -5.43 -0.49
CA LEU A 19 -4.20 -5.13 -0.80
C LEU A 19 -3.50 -6.23 -1.60
N ARG A 20 -4.15 -7.39 -1.81
CA ARG A 20 -3.57 -8.57 -2.46
C ARG A 20 -3.47 -8.39 -3.98
N ASN A 21 -2.66 -7.42 -4.37
CA ASN A 21 -2.42 -7.03 -5.74
C ASN A 21 -0.90 -6.78 -5.92
N ARG A 22 -0.33 -7.26 -7.04
CA ARG A 22 1.12 -7.17 -7.28
C ARG A 22 1.61 -5.73 -7.46
N GLN A 23 0.79 -4.87 -8.05
CA GLN A 23 1.07 -3.44 -8.18
C GLN A 23 1.11 -2.76 -6.81
N VAL A 24 0.18 -3.11 -5.91
CA VAL A 24 0.19 -2.58 -4.52
C VAL A 24 1.46 -3.02 -3.79
N LEU A 25 1.90 -4.27 -3.96
CA LEU A 25 3.17 -4.74 -3.40
C LEU A 25 4.36 -3.90 -3.88
N PHE A 26 4.47 -3.67 -5.19
CA PHE A 26 5.59 -2.88 -5.73
C PHE A 26 5.53 -1.42 -5.30
N PHE A 27 4.33 -0.84 -5.27
CA PHE A 27 4.12 0.50 -4.74
C PHE A 27 4.58 0.62 -3.29
N LEU A 28 4.20 -0.31 -2.42
CA LEU A 28 4.62 -0.31 -1.01
C LEU A 28 6.14 -0.52 -0.86
N ASP A 29 6.76 -1.31 -1.72
CA ASP A 29 8.22 -1.43 -1.77
C ASP A 29 8.90 -0.10 -2.15
N THR A 30 8.38 0.59 -3.17
CA THR A 30 8.86 1.94 -3.55
C THR A 30 8.71 2.94 -2.41
N ILE A 31 7.61 2.91 -1.65
CA ILE A 31 7.45 3.75 -0.46
C ILE A 31 8.50 3.43 0.60
N SER A 32 8.81 2.15 0.81
CA SER A 32 9.85 1.74 1.77
C SER A 32 11.22 2.30 1.36
N GLN A 33 11.55 2.22 0.08
CA GLN A 33 12.78 2.82 -0.46
C GLN A 33 12.80 4.35 -0.36
N TYR A 34 11.65 5.00 -0.56
CA TYR A 34 11.51 6.44 -0.38
C TYR A 34 11.81 6.82 1.07
N VAL A 35 11.16 6.17 2.04
CA VAL A 35 11.36 6.42 3.48
C VAL A 35 12.81 6.19 3.90
N ASP A 36 13.42 5.10 3.46
CA ASP A 36 14.82 4.76 3.77
C ASP A 36 15.83 5.82 3.29
N ARG A 37 15.51 6.52 2.19
CA ARG A 37 16.35 7.61 1.65
C ARG A 37 16.16 8.94 2.37
N GLN A 38 15.11 9.11 3.17
CA GLN A 38 14.86 10.37 3.84
C GLN A 38 15.66 10.47 5.14
N PRO A 39 16.49 11.50 5.35
CA PRO A 39 17.17 11.72 6.63
C PRO A 39 16.19 12.13 7.74
N GLU A 40 15.04 12.71 7.37
CA GLU A 40 13.99 13.14 8.28
C GLU A 40 12.62 12.93 7.64
N LEU A 41 11.63 12.54 8.45
CA LEU A 41 10.26 12.25 7.99
C LEU A 41 9.26 13.40 8.19
N ARG A 42 9.72 14.54 8.69
CA ARG A 42 8.90 15.74 8.89
C ARG A 42 8.80 16.54 7.61
N ASP A 43 7.65 17.19 7.42
CA ASP A 43 7.38 18.13 6.33
C ASP A 43 7.57 17.56 4.92
N LEU A 44 7.51 16.23 4.78
CA LEU A 44 7.52 15.56 3.49
C LEU A 44 6.21 15.85 2.73
N PRO A 45 6.25 16.12 1.41
CA PRO A 45 5.06 16.36 0.60
C PRO A 45 4.37 15.04 0.24
N LEU A 46 4.00 14.25 1.26
CA LEU A 46 3.60 12.86 1.12
C LEU A 46 2.40 12.68 0.20
N HIS A 47 1.43 13.58 0.24
CA HIS A 47 0.27 13.51 -0.66
C HIS A 47 0.68 13.49 -2.14
N ASP A 48 1.60 14.39 -2.54
CA ASP A 48 2.04 14.53 -3.93
C ASP A 48 3.03 13.42 -4.30
N ASP A 49 4.01 13.15 -3.44
CA ASP A 49 5.02 12.12 -3.66
C ASP A 49 4.38 10.73 -3.78
N VAL A 50 3.43 10.39 -2.91
CA VAL A 50 2.67 9.13 -2.97
C VAL A 50 1.86 9.05 -4.25
N ALA A 51 1.20 10.13 -4.66
CA ALA A 51 0.42 10.15 -5.90
C ALA A 51 1.30 9.92 -7.13
N VAL A 52 2.50 10.51 -7.19
CA VAL A 52 3.46 10.30 -8.28
C VAL A 52 3.95 8.85 -8.30
N MET A 53 4.37 8.31 -7.14
CA MET A 53 4.81 6.91 -7.05
C MET A 53 3.71 5.92 -7.42
N ALA A 54 2.44 6.21 -7.09
CA ALA A 54 1.30 5.37 -7.43
C ALA A 54 1.05 5.28 -8.94
N GLN A 55 1.28 6.38 -9.67
CA GLN A 55 1.09 6.43 -11.12
C GLN A 55 2.02 5.46 -11.87
N GLU A 56 3.23 5.23 -11.37
CA GLU A 56 4.19 4.26 -11.95
C GLU A 56 3.61 2.85 -12.03
N PHE A 57 2.64 2.52 -11.16
CA PHE A 57 2.00 1.22 -11.06
C PHE A 57 0.53 1.24 -11.53
N GLY A 58 0.05 2.38 -12.05
CA GLY A 58 -1.33 2.56 -12.50
C GLY A 58 -2.35 2.48 -11.35
N ILE A 59 -1.96 2.82 -10.12
CA ILE A 59 -2.84 2.85 -8.95
C ILE A 59 -3.43 4.25 -8.82
N ALA A 60 -4.73 4.36 -8.59
CA ALA A 60 -5.37 5.64 -8.34
C ALA A 60 -4.80 6.30 -7.07
N PRO A 61 -4.55 7.63 -7.04
CA PRO A 61 -3.97 8.28 -5.87
C PRO A 61 -4.74 8.05 -4.57
N SER A 62 -6.07 8.03 -4.62
CA SER A 62 -6.92 7.71 -3.47
C SER A 62 -6.67 6.30 -2.93
N ASP A 63 -6.51 5.32 -3.82
CA ASP A 63 -6.27 3.92 -3.46
C ASP A 63 -4.86 3.74 -2.92
N ALA A 64 -3.88 4.46 -3.45
CA ALA A 64 -2.50 4.45 -2.96
C ALA A 64 -2.39 5.02 -1.53
N LEU A 65 -3.03 6.16 -1.27
CA LEU A 65 -3.10 6.76 0.06
C LEU A 65 -3.83 5.83 1.04
N GLY A 66 -4.93 5.20 0.60
CA GLY A 66 -5.68 4.22 1.37
C GLY A 66 -4.85 2.97 1.69
N ALA A 67 -4.15 2.42 0.69
CA ALA A 67 -3.28 1.25 0.84
C ALA A 67 -2.13 1.52 1.80
N LEU A 68 -1.47 2.68 1.66
CA LEU A 68 -0.40 3.08 2.56
C LEU A 68 -0.91 3.27 4.00
N ARG A 69 -2.07 3.92 4.19
CA ARG A 69 -2.66 4.06 5.52
C ARG A 69 -3.03 2.70 6.13
N MET A 70 -3.62 1.81 5.34
CA MET A 70 -3.94 0.45 5.76
C MET A 70 -2.67 -0.31 6.17
N ALA A 71 -1.62 -0.22 5.38
CA ALA A 71 -0.36 -0.89 5.67
C ALA A 71 0.31 -0.36 6.95
N LEU A 72 0.13 0.92 7.26
CA LEU A 72 0.74 1.54 8.44
C LEU A 72 -0.12 1.42 9.70
N THR A 73 -1.45 1.32 9.58
CA THR A 73 -2.37 1.49 10.72
C THR A 73 -3.41 0.38 10.87
N GLY A 74 -3.60 -0.46 9.85
CA GLY A 74 -4.64 -1.48 9.81
C GLY A 74 -6.03 -0.90 9.64
N ARG A 75 -6.13 0.37 9.25
CA ARG A 75 -7.39 1.12 9.07
C ARG A 75 -7.35 1.89 7.75
N ALA A 76 -8.49 1.92 7.05
CA ALA A 76 -8.64 2.69 5.81
C ALA A 76 -8.66 4.21 6.08
N ASP A 77 -9.17 4.58 7.25
CA ASP A 77 -9.29 5.96 7.71
C ASP A 77 -8.38 6.23 8.90
N GLY A 78 -7.98 7.48 9.09
CA GLY A 78 -7.13 7.87 10.19
C GLY A 78 -6.45 9.21 9.97
N PRO A 79 -5.45 9.53 10.80
CA PRO A 79 -4.72 10.78 10.67
C PRO A 79 -4.02 10.91 9.29
N PRO A 80 -3.75 12.15 8.86
CA PRO A 80 -2.99 12.42 7.64
C PRO A 80 -1.60 11.76 7.70
N LEU A 81 -1.07 11.37 6.54
CA LEU A 81 0.20 10.64 6.45
C LEU A 81 1.36 11.48 6.97
N GLU A 82 1.26 12.80 6.80
CA GLU A 82 2.21 13.83 7.23
C GLU A 82 2.39 13.83 8.76
N LEU A 83 1.38 13.40 9.52
CA LEU A 83 1.48 13.20 10.96
C LEU A 83 1.90 11.77 11.32
N LEU A 84 1.51 10.78 10.50
CA LEU A 84 1.84 9.37 10.75
C LEU A 84 3.33 9.08 10.56
N PHE A 85 3.95 9.63 9.52
CA PHE A 85 5.34 9.32 9.18
C PHE A 85 6.32 9.69 10.31
N PRO A 86 6.30 10.94 10.84
CA PRO A 86 7.13 11.30 11.99
C PRO A 86 6.80 10.51 13.26
N LEU A 87 5.51 10.22 13.51
CA LEU A 87 5.06 9.51 14.71
C LEU A 87 5.55 8.06 14.74
N LEU A 88 5.49 7.39 13.58
CA LEU A 88 5.92 6.00 13.46
C LEU A 88 7.45 5.91 13.43
N GLY A 89 8.11 6.80 12.68
CA GLY A 89 9.54 6.72 12.42
C GLY A 89 9.88 5.62 11.40
N HIS A 90 11.11 5.67 10.88
CA HIS A 90 11.61 4.75 9.85
C HIS A 90 11.37 3.28 10.18
N ASP A 91 11.87 2.82 11.34
CA ASP A 91 11.85 1.41 11.71
C ASP A 91 10.45 0.80 11.71
N ARG A 92 9.45 1.54 12.23
CA ARG A 92 8.07 1.05 12.29
C ARG A 92 7.43 1.02 10.91
N ILE A 93 7.68 2.03 10.09
CA ILE A 93 7.17 2.09 8.71
C ILE A 93 7.73 0.91 7.91
N MET A 94 9.05 0.72 7.94
CA MET A 94 9.73 -0.36 7.23
C MET A 94 9.25 -1.74 7.69
N MET A 95 9.14 -1.94 9.02
CA MET A 95 8.65 -3.20 9.58
C MET A 95 7.20 -3.49 9.17
N ARG A 96 6.31 -2.49 9.22
CA ARG A 96 4.89 -2.66 8.89
C ARG A 96 4.67 -2.90 7.40
N ILE A 97 5.32 -2.13 6.54
CA ILE A 97 5.26 -2.37 5.10
C ILE A 97 5.83 -3.75 4.75
N GLY A 98 6.97 -4.12 5.33
CA GLY A 98 7.57 -5.44 5.13
C GLY A 98 6.64 -6.59 5.55
N ALA A 99 5.89 -6.44 6.64
CA ALA A 99 4.89 -7.42 7.06
C ALA A 99 3.77 -7.57 6.02
N ILE A 100 3.23 -6.46 5.51
CA ILE A 100 2.18 -6.47 4.49
C ILE A 100 2.67 -7.08 3.18
N ASN A 101 3.85 -6.67 2.70
CA ASN A 101 4.45 -7.25 1.50
C ASN A 101 4.68 -8.76 1.67
N SER A 102 5.13 -9.20 2.84
CA SER A 102 5.25 -10.63 3.14
C SER A 102 3.90 -11.35 3.08
N HIS A 103 2.82 -10.75 3.58
CA HIS A 103 1.48 -11.30 3.48
C HIS A 103 1.00 -11.41 2.03
N ILE A 104 1.18 -10.35 1.23
CA ILE A 104 0.80 -10.33 -0.18
C ILE A 104 1.59 -11.39 -0.97
N LEU A 105 2.90 -11.51 -0.71
CA LEU A 105 3.78 -12.48 -1.38
C LEU A 105 3.45 -13.93 -1.03
N HIS A 106 3.28 -14.23 0.26
CA HIS A 106 3.27 -15.60 0.74
C HIS A 106 1.87 -16.18 0.92
N GLY A 107 0.82 -15.35 0.96
CA GLY A 107 -0.59 -15.78 0.97
C GLY A 107 -0.94 -16.86 2.00
N ARG A 108 -0.11 -17.06 3.04
CA ARG A 108 -0.23 -18.23 3.93
C ARG A 108 -1.49 -18.07 4.79
N GLY A 109 -2.47 -18.92 4.54
CA GLY A 109 -3.64 -19.10 5.41
C GLY A 109 -4.89 -18.29 5.05
N LEU A 110 -4.93 -17.65 3.88
CA LEU A 110 -6.13 -16.95 3.40
C LEU A 110 -6.55 -17.51 2.04
N GLU A 111 -7.61 -18.32 2.05
CA GLU A 111 -8.35 -18.61 0.81
C GLU A 111 -8.81 -17.28 0.21
N PRO A 112 -8.66 -17.06 -1.11
CA PRO A 112 -9.11 -15.83 -1.75
C PRO A 112 -10.57 -15.55 -1.41
N ILE A 113 -10.86 -14.36 -0.87
CA ILE A 113 -12.23 -13.98 -0.54
C ILE A 113 -12.92 -13.59 -1.84
N THR A 114 -13.82 -14.45 -2.33
CA THR A 114 -14.51 -14.20 -3.60
C THR A 114 -15.68 -13.22 -3.45
N TYR A 115 -16.30 -13.17 -2.28
CA TYR A 115 -17.47 -12.35 -2.00
C TYR A 115 -17.27 -11.54 -0.72
N GLY A 116 -17.52 -10.23 -0.80
CA GLY A 116 -17.51 -9.32 0.34
C GLY A 116 -18.80 -9.38 1.18
N PRO A 117 -18.91 -8.53 2.21
CA PRO A 117 -20.12 -8.38 3.01
C PRO A 117 -21.34 -8.09 2.11
N GLY A 118 -22.40 -8.89 2.23
CA GLY A 118 -23.61 -8.76 1.41
C GLY A 118 -23.62 -9.58 0.10
N GLY A 119 -22.62 -10.43 -0.14
CA GLY A 119 -22.63 -11.37 -1.28
C GLY A 119 -22.22 -10.75 -2.62
N VAL A 120 -21.66 -9.54 -2.61
CA VAL A 120 -21.13 -8.85 -3.79
C VAL A 120 -19.71 -9.36 -4.09
N PRO A 121 -19.30 -9.52 -5.37
CA PRO A 121 -17.92 -9.86 -5.72
C PRO A 121 -16.92 -8.94 -5.03
N PHE A 122 -15.86 -9.52 -4.49
CA PHE A 122 -14.84 -8.76 -3.78
C PHE A 122 -13.82 -8.17 -4.76
N GLU A 123 -13.75 -6.84 -4.82
CA GLU A 123 -12.80 -6.13 -5.67
C GLU A 123 -11.55 -5.73 -4.89
N THR A 124 -10.40 -6.21 -5.37
CA THR A 124 -9.09 -5.71 -4.96
C THR A 124 -8.80 -4.36 -5.61
N ILE A 125 -7.81 -3.63 -5.10
CA ILE A 125 -7.34 -2.40 -5.77
C ILE A 125 -6.97 -2.75 -7.22
N GLY A 126 -7.59 -2.03 -8.17
CA GLY A 126 -7.34 -2.18 -9.59
C GLY A 126 -6.08 -1.44 -10.03
N SER A 127 -5.42 -1.94 -11.08
CA SER A 127 -4.41 -1.18 -11.81
C SER A 127 -4.99 -0.87 -13.18
N THR A 128 -5.15 0.40 -13.51
CA THR A 128 -5.33 0.82 -14.89
C THR A 128 -3.95 0.82 -15.53
N ARG A 129 -3.66 -0.21 -16.34
CA ARG A 129 -2.50 -0.15 -17.24
C ARG A 129 -2.66 1.15 -18.05
N PRO A 130 -1.68 2.08 -18.06
CA PRO A 130 -1.74 3.17 -19.02
C PRO A 130 -1.79 2.50 -20.40
N GLU A 131 -2.83 2.79 -21.18
CA GLU A 131 -2.91 2.35 -22.57
C GLU A 131 -1.60 2.78 -23.24
N THR A 132 -0.76 1.80 -23.57
CA THR A 132 0.29 2.01 -24.56
C THR A 132 -0.44 2.50 -25.79
N ALA A 133 -0.31 3.79 -26.10
CA ALA A 133 -0.76 4.33 -27.37
C ALA A 133 -0.07 3.51 -28.46
N GLU A 134 -0.79 2.59 -29.07
CA GLU A 134 -0.38 1.98 -30.32
C GLU A 134 -0.28 3.13 -31.33
N PRO A 135 0.86 3.32 -32.00
CA PRO A 135 0.91 4.26 -33.11
C PRO A 135 -0.10 3.74 -34.14
N ASP A 136 -1.04 4.61 -34.52
CA ASP A 136 -1.95 4.42 -35.65
C ASP A 136 -1.11 4.15 -36.90
N GLU A 137 -0.85 2.87 -37.15
CA GLU A 137 -0.33 2.38 -38.41
C GLU A 137 -1.53 1.92 -39.23
N LYS A 138 -1.89 2.72 -40.23
CA LYS A 138 -2.41 2.23 -41.53
C LYS A 138 -2.76 3.38 -42.49
N PRO A 139 -2.83 3.09 -43.79
CA PRO A 139 -1.77 2.61 -44.69
C PRO A 139 -1.46 3.63 -45.81
#